data_AF-A0AA97G5F0-F1
#
_entry.id   AF-A0AA97G5F0-F1
#
_cell.length_a   1.000
_cell.length_b   1.000
_cell.length_c   1.000
_cell.angle_alpha   90.00
_cell.angle_beta   90.00
_cell.angle_gamma   90.00
#
_symmetry.space_group_name_H-M   'P 1'
#
loop_
_entity.id
_entity.type
_entity.pdbx_description
1 polymer ?
#
loop_
_entity_poly.entity_id
_entity_poly.type
_entity_poly.pdbx_seq_one_letter_code
_entity_poly.pdbx_strand_id
1 'polypeptide(L)'
;MPVNTLKDHKAEQRIVSIRVWLALVFTILLVMVLISRLFYLQVVQYDELATQSEENRVLLQTVPPVRGLIYDRNDRLLATNRSSQTLAIVRERVEDLDQLLDDIARLINVTETERSRFMQQINRRRPFESVPLKFRLNDEQVALIAVNQFRLPGVEINAELVREYPESDAFAHSVGYVGRINERELKNLDPALYTGTYTVGKIGLERFYEPVLLGKPGYQEVEVNARGRVTRVLSRVNPIPGKDLQLFIDTDLQNAAIKAMQGRRGSVVALDPKTGGVMAMVSNPAFDPNLFVTGIDYATFNDLNTDIEKPLYNRATLGEYPPASTIKPLVALGLLDNNVVDKNDKIYDKGWFQLPGSEHRFRNWNRKGDGWIDLNRAILRSNDTFFYKVAEKMGIDRLHDFLSQFGMGRSSGIDIHEERAGLLPSTEWKRGAYGQPWYPGETVIAIIGQGYMLTTPMQLAELVTLIANRGKHVEPRLVKEDIPELQSPEWGEDIELDDQHWGLVIDAMEKVVSYNRGTAYWRIGRGLKYRMAGKTGTAQVVSIPQGEEYDAEKLKEFERDHSLFVAFAPVEDPQIAMAVVLENNNGAANVAREVMDFYLLPKLARAEQEKASAENKRTAQ
;
A
#
# COMPACT_ATOMS: atom_id res chain seq x y z
N MET A 1 -112.10 -33.06 18.28
CA MET A 1 -112.38 -31.60 18.42
C MET A 1 -111.25 -31.00 19.25
N PRO A 2 -110.55 -29.96 18.79
CA PRO A 2 -109.43 -29.38 19.52
C PRO A 2 -109.93 -28.41 20.59
N VAL A 3 -109.33 -28.45 21.78
CA VAL A 3 -109.52 -27.46 22.84
C VAL A 3 -108.55 -26.31 22.57
N ASN A 4 -109.08 -25.18 22.13
CA ASN A 4 -108.31 -23.94 21.93
C ASN A 4 -107.82 -23.42 23.29
N THR A 5 -106.51 -23.45 23.50
CA THR A 5 -105.84 -22.70 24.56
C THR A 5 -105.80 -21.22 24.19
N LEU A 6 -106.47 -20.38 24.99
CA LEU A 6 -106.44 -18.92 24.85
C LEU A 6 -105.00 -18.41 25.04
N LYS A 7 -104.36 -17.97 23.95
CA LYS A 7 -103.07 -17.27 23.99
C LYS A 7 -103.28 -15.84 24.52
N ASP A 8 -102.61 -15.49 25.61
CA ASP A 8 -102.57 -14.11 26.13
C ASP A 8 -101.51 -13.30 25.38
N HIS A 9 -101.93 -12.72 24.25
CA HIS A 9 -101.08 -11.89 23.41
C HIS A 9 -100.55 -10.62 24.12
N LYS A 10 -101.20 -10.14 25.19
CA LYS A 10 -100.72 -8.96 25.93
C LYS A 10 -99.53 -9.32 26.83
N ALA A 11 -99.55 -10.51 27.45
CA ALA A 11 -98.42 -11.01 28.24
C ALA A 11 -97.19 -11.32 27.36
N GLU A 12 -97.39 -11.96 26.19
CA GLU A 12 -96.32 -12.23 25.23
C GLU A 12 -95.69 -10.93 24.68
N GLN A 13 -96.50 -9.93 24.31
CA GLN A 13 -96.02 -8.63 23.86
C GLN A 13 -95.21 -7.89 24.95
N ARG A 14 -95.61 -7.99 26.22
CA ARG A 14 -94.89 -7.36 27.33
C ARG A 14 -93.52 -8.01 27.57
N ILE A 15 -93.43 -9.33 27.50
CA ILE A 15 -92.17 -10.08 27.64
C ILE A 15 -91.22 -9.75 26.49
N VAL A 16 -91.73 -9.72 25.24
CA VAL A 16 -90.93 -9.33 24.07
C VAL A 16 -90.44 -7.89 24.19
N SER A 17 -91.31 -6.95 24.59
CA SER A 17 -90.95 -5.54 24.76
C SER A 17 -89.87 -5.33 25.83
N ILE A 18 -89.96 -6.05 26.96
CA ILE A 18 -88.93 -6.02 28.02
C ILE A 18 -87.61 -6.60 27.52
N ARG A 19 -87.61 -7.71 26.76
CA ARG A 19 -86.40 -8.29 26.17
C ARG A 19 -85.73 -7.35 25.18
N VAL A 20 -86.51 -6.65 24.35
CA VAL A 20 -86.01 -5.65 23.40
C VAL A 20 -85.37 -4.47 24.14
N TRP A 21 -86.01 -3.96 25.20
CA TRP A 21 -85.44 -2.89 26.02
C TRP A 21 -84.16 -3.30 26.75
N LEU A 22 -84.12 -4.51 27.31
CA LEU A 22 -82.92 -5.05 27.95
C LEU A 22 -81.79 -5.23 26.94
N ALA A 23 -82.07 -5.77 25.76
CA ALA A 23 -81.10 -5.90 24.67
C ALA A 23 -80.59 -4.53 24.19
N LEU A 24 -81.48 -3.53 24.09
CA LEU A 24 -81.11 -2.17 23.71
C LEU A 24 -80.20 -1.52 24.75
N VAL A 25 -80.56 -1.59 26.04
CA VAL A 25 -79.74 -1.05 27.14
C VAL A 25 -78.38 -1.75 27.19
N PHE A 26 -78.34 -3.08 27.05
CA PHE A 26 -77.10 -3.83 26.99
C PHE A 26 -76.22 -3.41 25.81
N THR A 27 -76.82 -3.20 24.64
CA THR A 27 -76.11 -2.72 23.44
C THR A 27 -75.56 -1.30 23.64
N ILE A 28 -76.35 -0.39 24.21
CA ILE A 28 -75.91 0.98 24.54
C ILE A 28 -74.73 0.95 25.51
N LEU A 29 -74.77 0.06 26.51
CA LEU A 29 -73.72 -0.07 27.50
C LEU A 29 -72.41 -0.58 26.87
N LEU A 30 -72.48 -1.56 25.96
CA LEU A 30 -71.33 -2.01 25.17
C LEU A 30 -70.77 -0.91 24.26
N VAL A 31 -71.63 -0.13 23.61
CA VAL A 31 -71.22 1.01 22.79
C VAL A 31 -70.52 2.07 23.64
N MET A 32 -71.02 2.36 24.85
CA MET A 32 -70.37 3.27 25.78
C MET A 32 -68.98 2.78 26.21
N VAL A 33 -68.81 1.47 26.43
CA VAL A 33 -67.47 0.90 26.71
C VAL A 33 -66.53 1.14 25.53
N LEU A 34 -66.97 0.89 24.29
CA LEU A 34 -66.17 1.16 23.08
C LEU A 34 -65.83 2.65 22.92
N ILE A 35 -66.78 3.55 23.15
CA ILE A 35 -66.55 5.00 23.10
C ILE A 35 -65.55 5.41 24.19
N SER A 36 -65.68 4.88 25.41
CA SER A 36 -64.72 5.18 26.49
C SER A 36 -63.32 4.70 26.14
N ARG A 37 -63.20 3.53 25.51
CA ARG A 37 -61.91 3.00 25.06
C ARG A 37 -61.33 3.82 23.93
N LEU A 38 -62.15 4.26 22.98
CA LEU A 38 -61.75 5.15 21.89
C LEU A 38 -61.24 6.49 22.45
N PHE A 39 -61.97 7.09 23.40
CA PHE A 39 -61.57 8.33 24.05
C PHE A 39 -60.25 8.16 24.82
N TYR A 40 -60.08 7.05 25.55
CA TYR A 40 -58.83 6.74 26.23
C TYR A 40 -57.65 6.66 25.24
N LEU A 41 -57.82 5.95 24.12
CA LEU A 41 -56.77 5.83 23.10
C LEU A 41 -56.49 7.15 22.37
N GLN A 42 -57.52 7.91 22.00
CA GLN A 42 -57.35 9.10 21.15
C GLN A 42 -57.07 10.39 21.91
N VAL A 43 -57.41 10.48 23.21
CA VAL A 43 -57.24 11.71 24.01
C VAL A 43 -56.25 11.51 25.14
N VAL A 44 -56.37 10.42 25.91
CA VAL A 44 -55.48 10.19 27.07
C VAL A 44 -54.11 9.71 26.62
N GLN A 45 -54.03 8.81 25.64
CA GLN A 45 -52.78 8.29 25.08
C GLN A 45 -52.34 8.98 23.78
N TYR A 46 -52.92 10.13 23.43
CA TYR A 46 -52.62 10.81 22.16
C TYR A 46 -51.13 11.08 21.98
N ASP A 47 -50.49 11.74 22.94
CA ASP A 47 -49.10 12.17 22.82
C ASP A 47 -48.14 10.96 22.70
N GLU A 48 -48.41 9.90 23.46
CA GLU A 48 -47.61 8.66 23.45
C GLU A 48 -47.78 7.89 22.13
N LEU A 49 -49.03 7.70 21.67
CA LEU A 49 -49.32 6.97 20.43
C LEU A 49 -48.95 7.78 19.17
N ALA A 50 -49.05 9.11 19.22
CA ALA A 50 -48.60 9.99 18.15
C ALA A 50 -47.06 9.96 18.05
N THR A 51 -46.34 10.02 19.18
CA THR A 51 -44.88 9.90 19.20
C THR A 51 -44.43 8.52 18.70
N GLN A 52 -45.05 7.43 19.17
CA GLN A 52 -44.77 6.09 18.67
C GLN A 52 -45.12 5.94 17.18
N SER A 53 -46.18 6.60 16.69
CA SER A 53 -46.52 6.59 15.27
C SER A 53 -45.54 7.39 14.42
N GLU A 54 -44.98 8.49 14.93
CA GLU A 54 -43.92 9.26 14.28
C GLU A 54 -42.59 8.49 14.30
N GLU A 55 -42.19 7.89 15.42
CA GLU A 55 -41.00 7.02 15.52
C GLU A 55 -41.09 5.82 14.57
N ASN A 56 -42.28 5.27 14.35
CA ASN A 56 -42.48 4.20 13.37
C ASN A 56 -42.46 4.67 11.91
N ARG A 57 -42.65 5.97 11.66
CA ARG A 57 -42.68 6.55 10.30
C ARG A 57 -41.33 7.15 9.89
N VAL A 58 -40.51 7.56 10.86
CA VAL A 58 -39.19 8.19 10.62
C VAL A 58 -38.07 7.17 10.77
N LEU A 59 -37.35 6.92 9.68
CA LEU A 59 -36.16 6.07 9.67
C LEU A 59 -34.89 6.92 9.55
N LEU A 60 -33.87 6.57 10.32
CA LEU A 60 -32.52 7.11 10.16
C LEU A 60 -31.77 6.30 9.10
N GLN A 61 -31.45 6.94 7.98
CA GLN A 61 -30.65 6.36 6.91
C GLN A 61 -29.25 6.97 6.93
N THR A 62 -28.22 6.13 6.93
CA THR A 62 -26.83 6.58 6.86
C THR A 62 -26.49 7.05 5.45
N VAL A 63 -25.72 8.13 5.37
CA VAL A 63 -25.13 8.63 4.12
C VAL A 63 -23.62 8.40 4.19
N PRO A 64 -23.06 7.44 3.45
CA PRO A 64 -21.63 7.15 3.52
C PRO A 64 -20.80 8.34 3.02
N PRO A 65 -19.59 8.56 3.57
CA PRO A 65 -18.69 9.61 3.12
C PRO A 65 -18.09 9.28 1.75
N VAL A 66 -17.65 10.33 1.05
CA VAL A 66 -16.82 10.17 -0.14
C VAL A 66 -15.38 9.99 0.33
N ARG A 67 -14.74 8.90 -0.09
CA ARG A 67 -13.33 8.62 0.22
C ARG A 67 -12.41 9.65 -0.44
N GLY A 68 -11.41 10.14 0.28
CA GLY A 68 -10.43 11.10 -0.22
C GLY A 68 -9.70 10.60 -1.47
N LEU A 69 -9.40 11.51 -2.39
CA LEU A 69 -8.68 11.24 -3.64
C LEU A 69 -7.17 11.21 -3.38
N ILE A 70 -6.42 10.48 -4.20
CA ILE A 70 -4.96 10.42 -4.11
C ILE A 70 -4.37 10.97 -5.41
N TYR A 71 -3.53 11.99 -5.28
CA TYR A 71 -2.90 12.70 -6.39
C TYR A 71 -1.38 12.49 -6.39
N ASP A 72 -0.78 12.38 -7.57
CA ASP A 72 0.67 12.50 -7.72
C ASP A 72 1.12 13.95 -7.47
N ARG A 73 2.43 14.23 -7.50
CA ARG A 73 2.97 15.58 -7.27
C ARG A 73 2.54 16.65 -8.29
N ASN A 74 1.97 16.24 -9.43
CA ASN A 74 1.59 17.06 -10.58
C ASN A 74 0.06 17.04 -10.80
N ASP A 75 -0.71 16.78 -9.75
CA ASP A 75 -2.18 16.76 -9.72
C ASP A 75 -2.84 15.68 -10.61
N ARG A 76 -2.13 14.61 -10.95
CA ARG A 76 -2.72 13.44 -11.62
C ARG A 76 -3.37 12.49 -10.61
N LEU A 77 -4.58 12.05 -10.91
CA LEU A 77 -5.33 11.12 -10.07
C LEU A 77 -4.73 9.71 -10.13
N LEU A 78 -4.26 9.21 -8.99
CA LEU A 78 -3.77 7.84 -8.82
C LEU A 78 -4.83 6.92 -8.21
N ALA A 79 -5.70 7.47 -7.36
CA ALA A 79 -6.89 6.79 -6.85
C ALA A 79 -8.08 7.75 -6.83
N THR A 80 -9.17 7.34 -7.47
CA THR A 80 -10.40 8.13 -7.61
C THR A 80 -11.63 7.31 -7.27
N ASN A 81 -12.80 7.96 -7.27
CA ASN A 81 -14.08 7.30 -7.04
C ASN A 81 -14.96 7.44 -8.30
N ARG A 82 -15.41 6.31 -8.85
CA ARG A 82 -16.27 6.27 -10.03
C ARG A 82 -17.66 5.79 -9.66
N SER A 83 -18.68 6.42 -10.25
CA SER A 83 -20.06 5.98 -10.12
C SER A 83 -20.24 4.60 -10.76
N SER A 84 -20.76 3.65 -9.99
CA SER A 84 -21.05 2.29 -10.40
C SER A 84 -22.51 1.95 -10.13
N GLN A 85 -23.16 1.27 -11.08
CA GLN A 85 -24.52 0.75 -10.88
C GLN A 85 -24.42 -0.54 -10.07
N THR A 86 -25.04 -0.56 -8.90
CA THR A 86 -25.01 -1.66 -7.93
C THR A 86 -26.40 -2.23 -7.76
N LEU A 87 -26.53 -3.55 -7.89
CA LEU A 87 -27.73 -4.29 -7.54
C LEU A 87 -27.78 -4.46 -6.03
N ALA A 88 -28.84 -3.99 -5.39
CA ALA A 88 -29.02 -4.09 -3.95
C ALA A 88 -30.42 -4.58 -3.57
N ILE A 89 -30.55 -5.12 -2.37
CA ILE A 89 -31.77 -5.76 -1.89
C ILE A 89 -32.13 -5.22 -0.50
N VAL A 90 -33.40 -4.82 -0.36
CA VAL A 90 -34.03 -4.46 0.91
C VAL A 90 -34.81 -5.67 1.42
N ARG A 91 -34.24 -6.41 2.36
CA ARG A 91 -34.76 -7.71 2.82
C ARG A 91 -36.20 -7.70 3.31
N GLU A 92 -36.62 -6.63 3.98
CA GLU A 92 -37.96 -6.50 4.58
C GLU A 92 -39.06 -6.43 3.52
N ARG A 93 -38.69 -6.11 2.27
CA ARG A 93 -39.60 -6.09 1.12
C ARG A 93 -39.60 -7.40 0.33
N VAL A 94 -38.87 -8.41 0.81
CA VAL A 94 -38.72 -9.72 0.18
C VAL A 94 -39.40 -10.77 1.05
N GLU A 95 -40.36 -11.51 0.48
CA GLU A 95 -41.01 -12.63 1.17
C GLU A 95 -40.05 -13.83 1.27
N ASP A 96 -39.62 -14.34 0.12
CA ASP A 96 -38.67 -15.45 -0.02
C ASP A 96 -37.36 -14.96 -0.64
N LEU A 97 -36.31 -14.88 0.19
CA LEU A 97 -35.01 -14.38 -0.23
C LEU A 97 -34.27 -15.35 -1.14
N ASP A 98 -34.33 -16.65 -0.87
CA ASP A 98 -33.61 -17.64 -1.66
C ASP A 98 -34.22 -17.76 -3.05
N GLN A 99 -35.55 -17.76 -3.15
CA GLN A 99 -36.24 -17.73 -4.43
C GLN A 99 -35.92 -16.46 -5.22
N LEU A 100 -35.87 -15.30 -4.57
CA LEU A 100 -35.48 -14.04 -5.23
C LEU A 100 -34.05 -14.11 -5.78
N LEU A 101 -33.10 -14.63 -5.00
CA LEU A 101 -31.71 -14.78 -5.42
C LEU A 101 -31.58 -15.72 -6.64
N ASP A 102 -32.33 -16.82 -6.64
CA ASP A 102 -32.37 -17.76 -7.77
C ASP A 102 -33.00 -17.11 -9.02
N ASP A 103 -34.04 -16.30 -8.86
CA ASP A 103 -34.66 -15.56 -9.97
C ASP A 103 -33.73 -14.48 -10.54
N ILE A 104 -32.97 -13.79 -9.69
CA ILE A 104 -31.93 -12.86 -10.14
C ILE A 104 -30.81 -13.61 -10.88
N ALA A 105 -30.36 -14.75 -10.36
CA ALA A 105 -29.30 -15.56 -10.96
C ALA A 105 -29.68 -16.12 -12.36
N ARG A 106 -30.98 -16.26 -12.65
CA ARG A 106 -31.47 -16.60 -14.00
C ARG A 106 -31.36 -15.44 -15.00
N LEU A 107 -31.37 -14.19 -14.52
CA LEU A 107 -31.30 -12.99 -15.35
C LEU A 107 -29.87 -12.51 -15.56
N ILE A 108 -29.07 -12.54 -14.51
CA ILE A 108 -27.68 -12.07 -14.52
C ILE A 108 -26.78 -13.06 -13.79
N ASN A 109 -25.52 -13.17 -14.20
CA ASN A 109 -24.56 -14.04 -13.53
C ASN A 109 -24.25 -13.52 -12.12
N VAL A 110 -24.69 -14.25 -11.09
CA VAL A 110 -24.33 -14.03 -9.68
C VAL A 110 -23.47 -15.20 -9.23
N THR A 111 -22.23 -14.92 -8.86
CA THR A 111 -21.29 -15.95 -8.39
C THR A 111 -21.66 -16.43 -6.99
N GLU A 112 -21.26 -17.66 -6.66
CA GLU A 112 -21.49 -18.22 -5.33
C GLU A 112 -20.82 -17.38 -4.22
N THR A 113 -19.65 -16.79 -4.53
CA THR A 113 -18.97 -15.84 -3.64
C THR A 113 -19.76 -14.55 -3.42
N GLU A 114 -20.40 -14.00 -4.44
CA GLU A 114 -21.28 -12.84 -4.29
C GLU A 114 -22.49 -13.19 -3.42
N ARG A 115 -23.15 -14.32 -3.70
CA ARG A 115 -24.30 -14.81 -2.93
C ARG A 115 -23.93 -15.04 -1.46
N SER A 116 -22.83 -15.75 -1.19
CA SER A 116 -22.38 -16.05 0.17
C SER A 116 -22.05 -14.78 0.97
N ARG A 117 -21.32 -13.83 0.37
CA ARG A 117 -21.00 -12.54 1.00
C ARG A 117 -22.25 -11.72 1.28
N PHE A 118 -23.16 -11.65 0.31
CA PHE A 118 -24.45 -10.98 0.48
C PHE A 118 -25.24 -11.59 1.64
N MET A 119 -25.31 -12.91 1.75
CA MET A 119 -25.99 -13.59 2.86
C MET A 119 -25.36 -13.29 4.22
N GLN A 120 -24.04 -13.11 4.29
CA GLN A 120 -23.39 -12.68 5.53
C GLN A 120 -23.74 -11.23 5.90
N GLN A 121 -23.75 -10.33 4.92
CA GLN A 121 -24.05 -8.91 5.12
C GLN A 121 -25.52 -8.67 5.46
N ILE A 122 -26.43 -9.32 4.71
CA ILE A 122 -27.86 -9.15 4.91
C ILE A 122 -28.25 -9.56 6.32
N ASN A 123 -27.69 -10.62 6.91
CA ASN A 123 -28.05 -11.05 8.27
C ASN A 123 -27.61 -10.08 9.39
N ARG A 124 -26.72 -9.14 9.11
CA ARG A 124 -26.16 -8.19 10.10
C ARG A 124 -26.55 -6.73 9.87
N ARG A 125 -27.36 -6.47 8.83
CA ARG A 125 -27.83 -5.14 8.44
C ARG A 125 -28.78 -4.52 9.47
N ARG A 126 -28.99 -3.20 9.39
CA ARG A 126 -30.10 -2.53 10.07
C ARG A 126 -31.42 -2.78 9.32
N PRO A 127 -32.57 -2.78 10.02
CA PRO A 127 -33.87 -2.91 9.36
C PRO A 127 -34.04 -1.90 8.22
N PHE A 128 -34.53 -2.36 7.07
CA PHE A 128 -34.75 -1.58 5.84
C PHE A 128 -33.49 -1.01 5.17
N GLU A 129 -32.30 -1.39 5.63
CA GLU A 129 -31.05 -1.07 4.96
C GLU A 129 -30.92 -1.88 3.66
N SER A 130 -30.60 -1.19 2.57
CA SER A 130 -30.31 -1.81 1.28
C SER A 130 -28.92 -2.44 1.30
N VAL A 131 -28.84 -3.74 1.04
CA VAL A 131 -27.57 -4.49 1.04
C VAL A 131 -27.16 -4.82 -0.40
N PRO A 132 -25.94 -4.44 -0.84
CA PRO A 132 -25.51 -4.70 -2.21
C PRO A 132 -25.24 -6.20 -2.44
N LEU A 133 -25.84 -6.74 -3.49
CA LEU A 133 -25.63 -8.11 -3.98
C LEU A 133 -24.52 -8.16 -5.04
N LYS A 134 -24.53 -7.23 -6.00
CA LYS A 134 -23.60 -7.22 -7.13
C LYS A 134 -23.22 -5.79 -7.51
N PHE A 135 -21.92 -5.55 -7.70
CA PHE A 135 -21.36 -4.25 -8.10
C PHE A 135 -21.07 -4.22 -9.61
N ARG A 136 -20.89 -3.03 -10.18
CA ARG A 136 -20.48 -2.81 -11.58
C ARG A 136 -21.38 -3.53 -12.59
N LEU A 137 -22.69 -3.38 -12.44
CA LEU A 137 -23.63 -3.80 -13.47
C LEU A 137 -23.31 -3.08 -14.78
N ASN A 138 -23.26 -3.84 -15.87
CA ASN A 138 -23.21 -3.25 -17.21
C ASN A 138 -24.61 -2.81 -17.65
N ASP A 139 -24.69 -2.00 -18.71
CA ASP A 139 -25.96 -1.44 -19.17
C ASP A 139 -27.00 -2.51 -19.56
N GLU A 140 -26.53 -3.66 -20.07
CA GLU A 140 -27.39 -4.80 -20.40
C GLU A 140 -28.00 -5.43 -19.14
N GLN A 141 -27.20 -5.64 -18.09
CA GLN A 141 -27.66 -6.16 -16.81
C GLN A 141 -28.62 -5.18 -16.12
N VAL A 142 -28.32 -3.87 -16.17
CA VAL A 142 -29.23 -2.83 -15.66
C VAL A 142 -30.57 -2.90 -16.39
N ALA A 143 -30.56 -3.00 -17.72
CA ALA A 143 -31.78 -3.10 -18.51
C ALA A 143 -32.57 -4.40 -18.21
N LEU A 144 -31.90 -5.54 -18.10
CA LEU A 144 -32.52 -6.83 -17.77
C LEU A 144 -33.22 -6.80 -16.41
N ILE A 145 -32.56 -6.26 -15.40
CA ILE A 145 -33.15 -6.10 -14.05
C ILE A 145 -34.29 -5.08 -14.08
N ALA A 146 -34.11 -3.93 -14.74
CA ALA A 146 -35.13 -2.88 -14.81
C ALA A 146 -36.44 -3.39 -15.47
N VAL A 147 -36.35 -4.13 -16.57
CA VAL A 147 -37.54 -4.70 -17.24
C VAL A 147 -38.24 -5.75 -16.37
N ASN A 148 -37.50 -6.49 -15.54
CA ASN A 148 -38.05 -7.51 -14.65
C ASN A 148 -38.35 -6.99 -13.23
N GLN A 149 -38.14 -5.71 -12.94
CA GLN A 149 -38.21 -5.17 -11.58
C GLN A 149 -39.58 -5.37 -10.93
N PHE A 150 -40.66 -5.40 -11.71
CA PHE A 150 -42.02 -5.68 -11.22
C PHE A 150 -42.18 -7.08 -10.59
N ARG A 151 -41.29 -8.03 -10.93
CA ARG A 151 -41.26 -9.41 -10.42
C ARG A 151 -40.24 -9.62 -9.30
N LEU A 152 -39.41 -8.62 -9.03
CA LEU A 152 -38.29 -8.69 -8.10
C LEU A 152 -38.54 -7.75 -6.91
N PRO A 153 -39.51 -8.07 -6.03
CA PRO A 153 -39.83 -7.20 -4.90
C PRO A 153 -38.61 -7.01 -4.00
N GLY A 154 -38.35 -5.78 -3.59
CA GLY A 154 -37.21 -5.43 -2.74
C GLY A 154 -35.89 -5.21 -3.48
N VAL A 155 -35.83 -5.44 -4.80
CA VAL A 155 -34.63 -5.16 -5.61
C VAL A 155 -34.57 -3.70 -6.04
N GLU A 156 -33.40 -3.10 -5.83
CA GLU A 156 -33.09 -1.72 -6.21
C GLU A 156 -31.77 -1.68 -7.00
N ILE A 157 -31.68 -0.72 -7.92
CA ILE A 157 -30.43 -0.39 -8.60
C ILE A 157 -30.00 0.97 -8.08
N ASN A 158 -28.88 1.00 -7.36
CA ASN A 158 -28.35 2.19 -6.74
C ASN A 158 -27.05 2.60 -7.45
N ALA A 159 -26.86 3.91 -7.62
CA ALA A 159 -25.58 4.45 -8.02
C ALA A 159 -24.71 4.63 -6.77
N GLU A 160 -23.63 3.85 -6.67
CA GLU A 160 -22.67 3.94 -5.57
C GLU A 160 -21.29 4.33 -6.10
N LEU A 161 -20.53 5.04 -5.28
CA LEU A 161 -19.14 5.37 -5.60
C LEU A 161 -18.24 4.18 -5.28
N VAL A 162 -17.52 3.70 -6.29
CA VAL A 162 -16.57 2.60 -6.18
C VAL A 162 -15.18 3.14 -6.47
N ARG A 163 -14.18 2.68 -5.71
CA ARG A 163 -12.79 3.08 -5.90
C ARG A 163 -12.27 2.64 -7.26
N GLU A 164 -11.50 3.47 -7.94
CA GLU A 164 -10.88 3.20 -9.23
C GLU A 164 -9.43 3.70 -9.22
N TYR A 165 -8.52 2.91 -9.78
CA TYR A 165 -7.11 3.25 -9.93
C TYR A 165 -6.80 3.41 -11.42
N PRO A 166 -6.74 4.64 -11.95
CA PRO A 166 -6.61 4.90 -13.39
C PRO A 166 -5.34 4.32 -14.01
N GLU A 167 -4.24 4.35 -13.26
CA GLU A 167 -2.91 3.87 -13.70
C GLU A 167 -2.66 2.39 -13.35
N SER A 168 -3.71 1.67 -12.90
CA SER A 168 -3.71 0.21 -12.68
C SER A 168 -2.48 -0.32 -11.91
N ASP A 169 -1.66 -1.15 -12.54
CA ASP A 169 -0.57 -1.91 -11.95
C ASP A 169 0.65 -1.04 -11.59
N ALA A 170 0.82 0.13 -12.21
CA ALA A 170 1.96 1.02 -11.99
C ALA A 170 2.11 1.50 -10.53
N PHE A 171 1.02 1.52 -9.76
CA PHE A 171 0.97 2.01 -8.37
C PHE A 171 0.41 0.98 -7.38
N ALA A 172 0.25 -0.28 -7.79
CA ALA A 172 -0.40 -1.31 -6.97
C ALA A 172 0.27 -1.54 -5.61
N HIS A 173 1.60 -1.41 -5.52
CA HIS A 173 2.35 -1.59 -4.27
C HIS A 173 2.63 -0.30 -3.50
N SER A 174 2.55 0.86 -4.16
CA SER A 174 2.77 2.17 -3.53
C SER A 174 1.47 2.77 -3.01
N VAL A 175 0.52 3.02 -3.90
CA VAL A 175 -0.83 3.48 -3.53
C VAL A 175 -1.61 2.38 -2.82
N GLY A 176 -1.46 1.14 -3.28
CA GLY A 176 -2.21 0.02 -2.73
C GLY A 176 -3.62 -0.07 -3.28
N TYR A 177 -4.49 -0.75 -2.54
CA TYR A 177 -5.90 -0.86 -2.91
C TYR A 177 -6.82 -0.99 -1.70
N VAL A 178 -8.07 -0.54 -1.86
CA VAL A 178 -9.20 -0.90 -1.01
C VAL A 178 -9.82 -2.22 -1.47
N GLY A 179 -10.34 -2.99 -0.52
CA GLY A 179 -11.08 -4.22 -0.81
C GLY A 179 -12.23 -4.41 0.16
N ARG A 180 -13.06 -5.41 -0.11
CA ARG A 180 -14.21 -5.74 0.75
C ARG A 180 -13.78 -6.05 2.18
N ILE A 181 -14.51 -5.51 3.15
CA ILE A 181 -14.31 -5.78 4.58
C ILE A 181 -14.57 -7.27 4.84
N ASN A 182 -13.60 -7.97 5.43
CA ASN A 182 -13.74 -9.37 5.84
C ASN A 182 -14.11 -9.50 7.34
N GLU A 183 -14.44 -10.71 7.79
CA GLU A 183 -14.90 -10.93 9.16
C GLU A 183 -13.84 -10.62 10.24
N ARG A 184 -12.55 -10.70 9.90
CA ARG A 184 -11.47 -10.40 10.86
C ARG A 184 -11.34 -8.90 11.04
N GLU A 185 -11.40 -8.15 9.95
CA GLU A 185 -11.35 -6.69 9.96
C GLU A 185 -12.57 -6.11 10.65
N LEU A 186 -13.77 -6.61 10.35
CA LEU A 186 -15.03 -6.12 10.91
C LEU A 186 -15.03 -6.08 12.46
N LYS A 187 -14.26 -6.95 13.12
CA LYS A 187 -14.13 -6.97 14.59
C LYS A 187 -13.32 -5.81 15.16
N ASN A 188 -12.44 -5.23 14.34
CA ASN A 188 -11.50 -4.18 14.74
C ASN A 188 -11.88 -2.80 14.20
N LEU A 189 -12.84 -2.72 13.26
CA LEU A 189 -13.32 -1.46 12.70
C LEU A 189 -14.36 -0.82 13.62
N ASP A 190 -14.36 0.51 13.70
CA ASP A 190 -15.39 1.26 14.41
C ASP A 190 -16.73 1.13 13.65
N PRO A 191 -17.76 0.48 14.25
CA PRO A 191 -19.05 0.31 13.58
C PRO A 191 -19.70 1.64 13.19
N ALA A 192 -19.45 2.72 13.94
CA ALA A 192 -20.02 4.04 13.65
C ALA A 192 -19.41 4.66 12.39
N LEU A 193 -18.10 4.54 12.20
CA LEU A 193 -17.39 5.10 11.03
C LEU A 193 -17.65 4.30 9.75
N TYR A 194 -17.81 2.98 9.85
CA TYR A 194 -18.02 2.10 8.70
C TYR A 194 -19.50 1.80 8.41
N THR A 195 -20.44 2.50 9.06
CA THR A 195 -21.86 2.32 8.72
C THR A 195 -22.11 2.78 7.27
N GLY A 196 -22.64 1.90 6.43
CA GLY A 196 -22.85 2.15 5.01
C GLY A 196 -21.59 2.10 4.14
N THR A 197 -20.43 1.81 4.71
CA THR A 197 -19.15 1.65 3.99
C THR A 197 -18.72 0.19 4.02
N TYR A 198 -18.51 -0.40 2.84
CA TYR A 198 -18.26 -1.84 2.70
C TYR A 198 -16.84 -2.20 2.25
N THR A 199 -15.97 -1.20 2.13
CA THR A 199 -14.56 -1.35 1.71
C THR A 199 -13.63 -0.75 2.76
N VAL A 200 -12.39 -1.24 2.78
CA VAL A 200 -11.31 -0.76 3.65
C VAL A 200 -9.98 -0.88 2.90
N GLY A 201 -9.05 0.04 3.13
CA GLY A 201 -7.68 -0.06 2.63
C GLY A 201 -7.00 -1.36 3.06
N LYS A 202 -6.37 -2.06 2.11
CA LYS A 202 -5.79 -3.40 2.33
C LYS A 202 -4.27 -3.41 2.43
N ILE A 203 -3.62 -2.57 1.64
CA ILE A 203 -2.16 -2.41 1.58
C ILE A 203 -1.80 -0.98 1.17
N GLY A 204 -0.52 -0.61 1.29
CA GLY A 204 0.01 0.66 0.79
C GLY A 204 -0.60 1.88 1.47
N LEU A 205 -0.63 2.99 0.75
CA LEU A 205 -1.21 4.25 1.24
C LEU A 205 -2.69 4.15 1.58
N GLU A 206 -3.46 3.39 0.79
CA GLU A 206 -4.89 3.17 1.06
C GLU A 206 -5.11 2.61 2.48
N ARG A 207 -4.22 1.74 2.95
CA ARG A 207 -4.29 1.18 4.32
C ARG A 207 -3.69 2.11 5.36
N PHE A 208 -2.51 2.67 5.11
CA PHE A 208 -1.81 3.50 6.08
C PHE A 208 -2.60 4.77 6.42
N TYR A 209 -3.15 5.43 5.40
CA TYR A 209 -3.94 6.64 5.52
C TYR A 209 -5.46 6.39 5.59
N GLU A 210 -5.89 5.15 5.85
CA GLU A 210 -7.32 4.82 6.02
C GLU A 210 -8.07 5.78 6.97
N PRO A 211 -7.51 6.17 8.15
CA PRO A 211 -8.22 7.06 9.09
C PRO A 211 -8.57 8.44 8.51
N VAL A 212 -7.76 8.95 7.58
CA VAL A 212 -7.98 10.26 6.95
C VAL A 212 -8.68 10.15 5.60
N LEU A 213 -8.45 9.07 4.85
CA LEU A 213 -9.08 8.81 3.56
C LEU A 213 -10.57 8.44 3.69
N LEU A 214 -10.98 7.75 4.75
CA LEU A 214 -12.35 7.26 4.91
C LEU A 214 -13.39 8.39 4.99
N GLY A 215 -13.09 9.46 5.73
CA GLY A 215 -14.08 10.49 6.08
C GLY A 215 -15.01 10.06 7.22
N LYS A 216 -16.13 10.77 7.41
CA LYS A 216 -17.13 10.47 8.45
C LYS A 216 -18.54 10.39 7.87
N PRO A 217 -19.32 9.33 8.17
CA PRO A 217 -20.67 9.20 7.65
C PRO A 217 -21.60 10.28 8.20
N GLY A 218 -22.52 10.73 7.34
CA GLY A 218 -23.65 11.55 7.71
C GLY A 218 -24.89 10.69 7.90
N TYR A 219 -26.03 11.32 8.13
CA TYR A 219 -27.31 10.64 8.25
C TYR A 219 -28.45 11.53 7.76
N GLN A 220 -29.55 10.91 7.37
CA GLN A 220 -30.78 11.60 7.01
C GLN A 220 -31.97 10.92 7.66
N GLU A 221 -32.89 11.72 8.18
CA GLU A 221 -34.18 11.25 8.68
C GLU A 221 -35.15 11.23 7.50
N VAL A 222 -35.68 10.06 7.19
CA VAL A 222 -36.60 9.84 6.07
C VAL A 222 -37.95 9.35 6.57
N GLU A 223 -39.00 9.95 6.06
CA GLU A 223 -40.36 9.48 6.21
C GLU A 223 -40.59 8.33 5.24
N VAL A 224 -41.07 7.18 5.72
CA VAL A 224 -41.39 6.03 4.87
C VAL A 224 -42.88 5.71 4.88
N ASN A 225 -43.36 5.16 3.76
CA ASN A 225 -44.72 4.62 3.68
C ASN A 225 -44.81 3.21 4.29
N ALA A 226 -46.02 2.64 4.36
CA ALA A 226 -46.26 1.29 4.88
C ALA A 226 -45.52 0.16 4.12
N ARG A 227 -44.91 0.43 2.96
CA ARG A 227 -44.06 -0.50 2.19
C ARG A 227 -42.56 -0.21 2.37
N GLY A 228 -42.20 0.69 3.29
CA GLY A 228 -40.83 1.10 3.58
C GLY A 228 -40.18 1.96 2.49
N ARG A 229 -40.94 2.52 1.54
CA ARG A 229 -40.38 3.44 0.52
C ARG A 229 -40.30 4.84 1.08
N VAL A 230 -39.17 5.51 0.83
CA VAL A 230 -38.94 6.91 1.20
C VAL A 230 -39.94 7.81 0.49
N THR A 231 -40.73 8.56 1.25
CA THR A 231 -41.66 9.57 0.73
C THR A 231 -41.08 10.97 0.83
N ARG A 232 -40.34 11.26 1.90
CA ARG A 232 -39.79 12.60 2.16
C ARG A 232 -38.55 12.53 3.04
N VAL A 233 -37.58 13.41 2.80
CA VAL A 233 -36.45 13.65 3.71
C VAL A 233 -36.87 14.75 4.70
N LEU A 234 -36.84 14.47 5.99
CA LEU A 234 -37.22 15.40 7.06
C LEU A 234 -36.05 16.27 7.49
N SER A 235 -34.89 15.65 7.69
CA SER A 235 -33.64 16.32 8.05
C SER A 235 -32.45 15.56 7.47
N ARG A 236 -31.33 16.26 7.26
CA ARG A 236 -30.10 15.68 6.72
C ARG A 236 -28.88 16.34 7.33
N VAL A 237 -27.96 15.52 7.81
CA VAL A 237 -26.60 15.88 8.16
C VAL A 237 -25.68 15.30 7.09
N ASN A 238 -24.99 16.18 6.36
CA ASN A 238 -24.09 15.76 5.29
C ASN A 238 -22.89 14.99 5.87
N PRO A 239 -22.40 13.94 5.18
CA PRO A 239 -21.15 13.31 5.54
C PRO A 239 -19.98 14.28 5.38
N ILE A 240 -18.91 14.02 6.14
CA ILE A 240 -17.64 14.71 5.97
C ILE A 240 -16.80 13.86 5.01
N PRO A 241 -16.40 14.37 3.83
CA PRO A 241 -15.56 13.62 2.92
C PRO A 241 -14.19 13.34 3.54
N GLY A 242 -13.55 12.26 3.10
CA GLY A 242 -12.15 11.99 3.43
C GLY A 242 -11.23 13.07 2.89
N LYS A 243 -10.05 13.20 3.51
CA LYS A 243 -9.03 14.16 3.10
C LYS A 243 -8.30 13.62 1.87
N ASP A 244 -8.14 14.47 0.86
CA ASP A 244 -7.32 14.16 -0.31
C ASP A 244 -5.82 14.17 0.08
N LEU A 245 -5.03 13.33 -0.59
CA LEU A 245 -3.59 13.22 -0.36
C LEU A 245 -2.82 13.66 -1.60
N GLN A 246 -1.77 14.47 -1.41
CA GLN A 246 -0.80 14.76 -2.45
C GLN A 246 0.48 13.96 -2.20
N LEU A 247 0.96 13.24 -3.21
CA LEU A 247 2.19 12.47 -3.09
C LEU A 247 3.42 13.23 -3.60
N PHE A 248 4.60 12.79 -3.17
CA PHE A 248 5.89 13.12 -3.79
C PHE A 248 6.15 12.35 -5.09
N ILE A 249 5.40 11.27 -5.30
CA ILE A 249 5.46 10.43 -6.48
C ILE A 249 5.25 11.29 -7.73
N ASP A 250 6.10 11.06 -8.73
CA ASP A 250 5.94 11.60 -10.08
C ASP A 250 5.50 10.47 -11.01
N THR A 251 4.29 10.58 -11.58
CA THR A 251 3.73 9.53 -12.44
C THR A 251 4.61 9.25 -13.65
N ASP A 252 5.19 10.30 -14.25
CA ASP A 252 6.01 10.15 -15.44
C ASP A 252 7.36 9.48 -15.09
N LEU A 253 7.94 9.80 -13.93
CA LEU A 253 9.15 9.13 -13.42
C LEU A 253 8.90 7.67 -13.06
N GLN A 254 7.79 7.36 -12.40
CA GLN A 254 7.36 6.00 -12.08
C GLN A 254 7.24 5.16 -13.37
N ASN A 255 6.54 5.69 -14.37
CA ASN A 255 6.37 5.03 -15.67
C ASN A 255 7.69 4.89 -16.44
N ALA A 256 8.59 5.88 -16.36
CA ALA A 256 9.93 5.77 -16.92
C ALA A 256 10.73 4.62 -16.25
N ALA A 257 10.62 4.46 -14.93
CA ALA A 257 11.25 3.36 -14.21
C ALA A 257 10.67 2.00 -14.60
N ILE A 258 9.35 1.85 -14.66
CA ILE A 258 8.68 0.61 -15.13
C ILE A 258 9.16 0.25 -16.55
N LYS A 259 9.19 1.23 -17.46
CA LYS A 259 9.64 1.03 -18.83
C LYS A 259 11.11 0.60 -18.90
N ALA A 260 11.99 1.23 -18.12
CA ALA A 260 13.41 0.89 -18.06
C ALA A 260 13.64 -0.54 -17.51
N MET A 261 12.76 -1.02 -16.64
CA MET A 261 12.82 -2.40 -16.14
C MET A 261 12.48 -3.45 -17.21
N GLN A 262 11.75 -3.10 -18.28
CA GLN A 262 11.44 -3.99 -19.40
C GLN A 262 10.81 -5.33 -18.96
N GLY A 263 9.93 -5.29 -17.96
CA GLY A 263 9.26 -6.48 -17.41
C GLY A 263 10.13 -7.39 -16.53
N ARG A 264 11.40 -7.05 -16.27
CA ARG A 264 12.29 -7.85 -15.40
C ARG A 264 11.87 -7.79 -13.93
N ARG A 265 11.96 -8.91 -13.21
CA ARG A 265 11.73 -8.96 -11.76
C ARG A 265 12.67 -8.02 -11.00
N GLY A 266 12.14 -7.22 -10.09
CA GLY A 266 12.94 -6.32 -9.29
C GLY A 266 12.19 -5.12 -8.75
N SER A 267 12.93 -4.07 -8.41
CA SER A 267 12.38 -2.82 -7.91
C SER A 267 13.27 -1.62 -8.24
N VAL A 268 12.64 -0.44 -8.24
CA VAL A 268 13.29 0.86 -8.33
C VAL A 268 12.70 1.75 -7.24
N VAL A 269 13.56 2.31 -6.39
CA VAL A 269 13.18 3.32 -5.40
C VAL A 269 13.99 4.57 -5.66
N ALA A 270 13.33 5.71 -5.82
CA ALA A 270 13.96 7.02 -6.00
C ALA A 270 13.42 8.02 -4.98
N LEU A 271 14.33 8.66 -4.26
CA LEU A 271 14.08 9.66 -3.23
C LEU A 271 14.62 11.03 -3.66
N ASP A 272 13.95 12.09 -3.24
CA ASP A 272 14.50 13.44 -3.23
C ASP A 272 15.40 13.61 -2.00
N PRO A 273 16.73 13.78 -2.17
CA PRO A 273 17.64 13.88 -1.03
C PRO A 273 17.33 15.07 -0.11
N LYS A 274 16.70 16.13 -0.60
CA LYS A 274 16.44 17.34 0.20
C LYS A 274 15.25 17.19 1.13
N THR A 275 14.31 16.31 0.79
CA THR A 275 13.00 16.25 1.46
C THR A 275 12.64 14.87 1.98
N GLY A 276 13.36 13.82 1.55
CA GLY A 276 12.99 12.42 1.77
C GLY A 276 11.78 11.98 0.93
N GLY A 277 11.22 12.86 0.09
CA GLY A 277 10.05 12.53 -0.72
C GLY A 277 10.32 11.39 -1.70
N VAL A 278 9.51 10.33 -1.61
CA VAL A 278 9.57 9.18 -2.52
C VAL A 278 8.99 9.59 -3.87
N MET A 279 9.86 9.78 -4.86
CA MET A 279 9.48 10.23 -6.21
C MET A 279 9.09 9.07 -7.13
N ALA A 280 9.63 7.88 -6.90
CA ALA A 280 9.22 6.65 -7.55
C ALA A 280 9.45 5.44 -6.63
N MET A 281 8.49 4.52 -6.57
CA MET A 281 8.57 3.26 -5.86
C MET A 281 7.92 2.17 -6.69
N VAL A 282 8.73 1.47 -7.47
CA VAL A 282 8.31 0.43 -8.41
C VAL A 282 8.68 -0.94 -7.85
N SER A 283 7.75 -1.89 -7.94
CA SER A 283 7.99 -3.31 -7.73
C SER A 283 7.42 -4.06 -8.94
N ASN A 284 8.24 -4.86 -9.60
CA ASN A 284 7.87 -5.55 -10.83
C ASN A 284 8.12 -7.07 -10.72
N PRO A 285 7.22 -7.93 -11.25
CA PRO A 285 5.90 -7.58 -11.79
C PRO A 285 4.90 -7.10 -10.74
N ALA A 286 3.87 -6.40 -11.20
CA ALA A 286 2.76 -5.90 -10.41
C ALA A 286 1.43 -6.55 -10.84
N PHE A 287 0.32 -6.04 -10.32
CA PHE A 287 -1.02 -6.57 -10.56
C PHE A 287 -2.02 -5.42 -10.65
N ASP A 288 -3.17 -5.62 -11.29
CA ASP A 288 -4.24 -4.61 -11.35
C ASP A 288 -4.99 -4.53 -10.00
N PRO A 289 -4.89 -3.42 -9.25
CA PRO A 289 -5.61 -3.23 -7.98
C PRO A 289 -7.13 -3.15 -8.14
N ASN A 290 -7.63 -2.79 -9.34
CA ASN A 290 -9.08 -2.69 -9.61
C ASN A 290 -9.79 -4.04 -9.49
N LEU A 291 -9.07 -5.16 -9.64
CA LEU A 291 -9.60 -6.52 -9.46
C LEU A 291 -10.08 -6.77 -8.02
N PHE A 292 -9.51 -6.07 -7.03
CA PHE A 292 -9.79 -6.30 -5.61
C PHE A 292 -10.92 -5.44 -5.05
N VAL A 293 -11.21 -4.28 -5.67
CA VAL A 293 -12.14 -3.27 -5.13
C VAL A 293 -13.52 -3.85 -4.85
N THR A 294 -14.09 -4.55 -5.83
CA THR A 294 -15.42 -5.17 -5.73
C THR A 294 -15.37 -6.64 -5.27
N GLY A 295 -14.16 -7.15 -4.99
CA GLY A 295 -13.91 -8.53 -4.62
C GLY A 295 -13.49 -9.38 -5.83
N ILE A 296 -12.22 -9.79 -5.83
CA ILE A 296 -11.62 -10.69 -6.82
C ILE A 296 -12.24 -12.10 -6.75
N ASP A 297 -12.34 -12.77 -7.90
CA ASP A 297 -12.74 -14.17 -7.98
C ASP A 297 -11.60 -15.11 -7.55
N TYR A 298 -11.96 -16.33 -7.15
CA TYR A 298 -10.99 -17.29 -6.64
C TYR A 298 -9.94 -17.70 -7.66
N ALA A 299 -10.32 -17.90 -8.94
CA ALA A 299 -9.39 -18.37 -9.95
C ALA A 299 -8.32 -17.31 -10.23
N THR A 300 -8.74 -16.07 -10.49
CA THR A 300 -7.83 -14.95 -10.76
C THR A 300 -6.95 -14.63 -9.55
N PHE A 301 -7.50 -14.67 -8.33
CA PHE A 301 -6.70 -14.53 -7.12
C PHE A 301 -5.68 -15.65 -6.95
N ASN A 302 -6.09 -16.90 -7.19
CA ASN A 302 -5.20 -18.05 -7.08
C ASN A 302 -4.08 -17.99 -8.12
N ASP A 303 -4.35 -17.52 -9.34
CA ASP A 303 -3.34 -17.31 -10.37
C ASP A 303 -2.29 -16.30 -9.89
N LEU A 304 -2.71 -15.12 -9.39
CA LEU A 304 -1.78 -14.12 -8.83
C LEU A 304 -1.00 -14.63 -7.61
N ASN A 305 -1.64 -15.42 -6.76
CA ASN A 305 -1.06 -15.90 -5.50
C ASN A 305 -0.08 -17.07 -5.71
N THR A 306 -0.30 -17.89 -6.74
CA THR A 306 0.56 -19.05 -7.05
C THR A 306 1.57 -18.78 -8.16
N ASP A 307 1.51 -17.60 -8.77
CA ASP A 307 2.48 -17.16 -9.77
C ASP A 307 3.91 -17.18 -9.20
N ILE A 308 4.82 -17.84 -9.93
CA ILE A 308 6.23 -17.94 -9.59
C ILE A 308 6.92 -16.57 -9.57
N GLU A 309 6.43 -15.62 -10.36
CA GLU A 309 6.94 -14.26 -10.44
C GLU A 309 6.51 -13.39 -9.25
N LYS A 310 5.59 -13.88 -8.41
CA LYS A 310 5.11 -13.21 -7.18
C LYS A 310 4.69 -11.74 -7.41
N PRO A 311 3.68 -11.45 -8.24
CA PRO A 311 3.25 -10.09 -8.53
C PRO A 311 2.67 -9.36 -7.30
N LEU A 312 2.09 -10.10 -6.34
CA LEU A 312 1.56 -9.52 -5.09
C LEU A 312 2.64 -9.08 -4.10
N TYR A 313 3.91 -9.46 -4.32
CA TYR A 313 5.01 -9.18 -3.41
C TYR A 313 5.65 -7.81 -3.70
N ASN A 314 5.57 -6.89 -2.74
CA ASN A 314 6.24 -5.60 -2.84
C ASN A 314 7.76 -5.74 -2.62
N ARG A 315 8.50 -5.83 -3.72
CA ARG A 315 9.96 -5.97 -3.69
C ARG A 315 10.68 -4.72 -3.17
N ALA A 316 10.06 -3.54 -3.24
CA ALA A 316 10.71 -2.30 -2.83
C ALA A 316 10.91 -2.21 -1.29
N THR A 317 9.95 -2.71 -0.52
CA THR A 317 9.94 -2.59 0.96
C THR A 317 9.92 -3.92 1.69
N LEU A 318 9.49 -5.02 1.05
CA LEU A 318 9.52 -6.37 1.64
C LEU A 318 10.65 -7.23 1.09
N GLY A 319 11.20 -6.88 -0.07
CA GLY A 319 12.30 -7.59 -0.74
C GLY A 319 13.58 -7.52 0.07
N GLU A 320 14.02 -8.62 0.65
CA GLU A 320 15.26 -8.67 1.43
C GLU A 320 16.38 -9.31 0.61
N TYR A 321 17.39 -8.51 0.29
CA TYR A 321 18.51 -8.93 -0.54
C TYR A 321 19.83 -8.65 0.18
N PRO A 322 20.88 -9.46 -0.02
CA PRO A 322 22.22 -9.06 0.37
C PRO A 322 22.58 -7.75 -0.34
N PRO A 323 22.94 -6.66 0.38
CA PRO A 323 23.31 -5.40 -0.26
C PRO A 323 24.55 -5.54 -1.16
N ALA A 324 25.37 -6.56 -0.91
CA ALA A 324 26.60 -6.84 -1.61
C ALA A 324 27.48 -5.58 -1.69
N SER A 325 28.20 -5.41 -2.80
CA SER A 325 29.14 -4.29 -2.97
C SER A 325 28.51 -2.89 -2.97
N THR A 326 27.17 -2.75 -2.91
CA THR A 326 26.53 -1.43 -2.76
C THR A 326 26.82 -0.78 -1.41
N ILE A 327 27.11 -1.58 -0.37
CA ILE A 327 27.38 -1.08 0.99
C ILE A 327 28.83 -0.60 1.20
N LYS A 328 29.75 -0.96 0.29
CA LYS A 328 31.19 -0.64 0.43
C LYS A 328 31.51 0.84 0.65
N PRO A 329 30.82 1.82 0.03
CA PRO A 329 31.01 3.23 0.35
C PRO A 329 30.73 3.53 1.82
N LEU A 330 29.66 2.95 2.37
CA LEU A 330 29.30 3.13 3.77
C LEU A 330 30.29 2.42 4.71
N VAL A 331 30.68 1.19 4.37
CA VAL A 331 31.75 0.48 5.09
C VAL A 331 33.05 1.27 5.07
N ALA A 332 33.39 1.92 3.95
CA ALA A 332 34.57 2.76 3.84
C ALA A 332 34.53 3.97 4.78
N LEU A 333 33.36 4.61 4.96
CA LEU A 333 33.18 5.64 5.97
C LEU A 333 33.43 5.07 7.37
N GLY A 334 32.87 3.90 7.69
CA GLY A 334 33.08 3.24 8.98
C GLY A 334 34.54 2.87 9.25
N LEU A 335 35.26 2.44 8.22
CA LEU A 335 36.69 2.13 8.32
C LEU A 335 37.54 3.38 8.60
N LEU A 336 37.19 4.53 8.00
CA LEU A 336 37.87 5.80 8.24
C LEU A 336 37.55 6.33 9.64
N ASP A 337 36.28 6.35 10.02
CA ASP A 337 35.79 6.82 11.31
C ASP A 337 36.38 6.02 12.49
N ASN A 338 36.45 4.70 12.35
CA ASN A 338 37.04 3.82 13.35
C ASN A 338 38.58 3.76 13.30
N ASN A 339 39.24 4.61 12.50
CA ASN A 339 40.70 4.62 12.30
C ASN A 339 41.27 3.23 11.93
N VAL A 340 40.46 2.43 11.21
CA VAL A 340 40.85 1.11 10.72
C VAL A 340 41.77 1.25 9.52
N VAL A 341 41.51 2.25 8.66
CA VAL A 341 42.37 2.66 7.56
C VAL A 341 42.50 4.17 7.52
N ASP A 342 43.60 4.67 6.98
CA ASP A 342 43.76 6.07 6.60
C ASP A 342 43.68 6.26 5.06
N LYS A 343 43.70 7.51 4.60
CA LYS A 343 43.62 7.85 3.17
C LYS A 343 44.85 7.47 2.33
N ASN A 344 45.98 7.21 2.97
CA ASN A 344 47.27 6.87 2.35
C ASN A 344 47.55 5.36 2.38
N ASP A 345 46.82 4.61 3.20
CA ASP A 345 46.94 3.17 3.32
C ASP A 345 46.77 2.47 1.96
N LYS A 346 47.65 1.51 1.71
CA LYS A 346 47.63 0.69 0.50
C LYS A 346 47.71 -0.77 0.85
N ILE A 347 46.87 -1.54 0.17
CA ILE A 347 46.77 -2.98 0.31
C ILE A 347 47.11 -3.63 -1.03
N TYR A 348 48.03 -4.60 -1.01
CA TYR A 348 48.33 -5.39 -2.20
C TYR A 348 47.27 -6.48 -2.42
N ASP A 349 46.62 -6.45 -3.57
CA ASP A 349 45.64 -7.43 -4.02
C ASP A 349 46.24 -8.38 -5.06
N LYS A 350 46.18 -9.67 -4.73
CA LYS A 350 46.62 -10.80 -5.57
C LYS A 350 45.45 -11.64 -6.09
N GLY A 351 44.22 -11.13 -5.99
CA GLY A 351 42.98 -11.76 -6.45
C GLY A 351 42.26 -12.61 -5.39
N TRP A 352 42.81 -12.73 -4.19
CA TRP A 352 42.21 -13.48 -3.08
C TRP A 352 42.81 -13.09 -1.73
N PHE A 353 42.03 -13.36 -0.68
CA PHE A 353 42.41 -13.27 0.73
C PHE A 353 42.24 -14.63 1.43
N GLN A 354 43.05 -14.89 2.44
CA GLN A 354 42.99 -16.10 3.24
C GLN A 354 43.22 -15.68 4.69
N LEU A 355 42.33 -16.13 5.58
CA LEU A 355 42.47 -15.87 7.00
C LEU A 355 43.70 -16.59 7.55
N PRO A 356 44.45 -15.98 8.49
CA PRO A 356 45.54 -16.66 9.18
C PRO A 356 45.06 -17.99 9.80
N GLY A 357 45.77 -19.08 9.53
CA GLY A 357 45.42 -20.42 10.04
C GLY A 357 44.25 -21.13 9.35
N SER A 358 43.67 -20.57 8.29
CA SER A 358 42.65 -21.23 7.46
C SER A 358 43.19 -21.52 6.07
N GLU A 359 42.79 -22.63 5.43
CA GLU A 359 43.10 -22.92 4.02
C GLU A 359 42.08 -22.30 3.04
N HIS A 360 40.96 -21.79 3.56
CA HIS A 360 39.89 -21.24 2.73
C HIS A 360 40.28 -19.91 2.09
N ARG A 361 40.07 -19.80 0.78
CA ARG A 361 40.33 -18.57 0.02
C ARG A 361 39.05 -17.82 -0.29
N PHE A 362 38.96 -16.61 0.22
CA PHE A 362 37.97 -15.60 -0.16
C PHE A 362 38.43 -14.95 -1.46
N ARG A 363 37.65 -15.11 -2.52
CA ARG A 363 38.03 -14.69 -3.87
C ARG A 363 37.59 -13.26 -4.11
N ASN A 364 38.41 -12.53 -4.86
CA ASN A 364 38.02 -11.27 -5.46
C ASN A 364 37.35 -11.53 -6.81
N TRP A 365 36.43 -10.66 -7.22
CA TRP A 365 35.85 -10.73 -8.57
C TRP A 365 36.93 -10.70 -9.66
N ASN A 366 37.99 -9.91 -9.45
CA ASN A 366 39.19 -9.91 -10.31
C ASN A 366 40.22 -10.92 -9.78
N ARG A 367 40.19 -12.14 -10.33
CA ARG A 367 41.08 -13.25 -9.93
C ARG A 367 42.56 -13.00 -10.18
N LYS A 368 42.92 -12.07 -11.06
CA LYS A 368 44.33 -11.69 -11.34
C LYS A 368 44.89 -10.69 -10.31
N GLY A 369 44.02 -10.10 -9.50
CA GLY A 369 44.34 -9.00 -8.61
C GLY A 369 44.49 -7.66 -9.34
N ASP A 370 44.39 -6.57 -8.57
CA ASP A 370 44.57 -5.20 -9.05
C ASP A 370 45.90 -4.55 -8.60
N GLY A 371 46.78 -5.30 -7.91
CA GLY A 371 48.06 -4.82 -7.41
C GLY A 371 47.90 -3.97 -6.16
N TRP A 372 48.62 -2.85 -6.03
CA TRP A 372 48.42 -1.92 -4.91
C TRP A 372 47.13 -1.11 -5.07
N ILE A 373 46.31 -1.13 -4.02
CA ILE A 373 44.98 -0.52 -3.97
C ILE A 373 44.85 0.32 -2.71
N ASP A 374 44.47 1.58 -2.88
CA ASP A 374 44.01 2.47 -1.80
C ASP A 374 42.47 2.43 -1.68
N LEU A 375 41.91 3.08 -0.66
CA LEU A 375 40.47 3.07 -0.40
C LEU A 375 39.64 3.59 -1.60
N ASN A 376 40.11 4.64 -2.28
CA ASN A 376 39.44 5.20 -3.46
C ASN A 376 39.37 4.16 -4.59
N ARG A 377 40.50 3.51 -4.91
CA ARG A 377 40.57 2.46 -5.92
C ARG A 377 39.81 1.21 -5.50
N ALA A 378 39.72 0.91 -4.21
CA ALA A 378 38.93 -0.20 -3.68
C ALA A 378 37.43 -0.03 -3.97
N ILE A 379 36.88 1.17 -3.78
CA ILE A 379 35.49 1.49 -4.13
C ILE A 379 35.31 1.51 -5.66
N LEU A 380 36.19 2.21 -6.39
CA LEU A 380 36.17 2.36 -7.85
C LEU A 380 36.13 1.01 -8.58
N ARG A 381 37.01 0.09 -8.20
CA ARG A 381 37.11 -1.27 -8.76
C ARG A 381 36.23 -2.28 -8.02
N SER A 382 35.50 -1.86 -6.99
CA SER A 382 34.74 -2.75 -6.12
C SER A 382 35.59 -3.90 -5.55
N ASN A 383 36.86 -3.65 -5.23
CA ASN A 383 37.84 -4.67 -4.90
C ASN A 383 37.56 -5.35 -3.56
N ASP A 384 37.26 -6.65 -3.56
CA ASP A 384 36.87 -7.36 -2.33
C ASP A 384 38.06 -7.57 -1.39
N THR A 385 39.26 -7.82 -1.94
CA THR A 385 40.45 -8.16 -1.15
C THR A 385 40.89 -7.03 -0.23
N PHE A 386 40.68 -5.77 -0.63
CA PHE A 386 40.88 -4.62 0.24
C PHE A 386 40.03 -4.74 1.52
N PHE A 387 38.71 -4.93 1.37
CA PHE A 387 37.77 -5.04 2.49
C PHE A 387 38.01 -6.31 3.31
N TYR A 388 38.31 -7.43 2.68
CA TYR A 388 38.63 -8.68 3.38
C TYR A 388 39.81 -8.53 4.34
N LYS A 389 40.86 -7.82 3.93
CA LYS A 389 42.08 -7.65 4.74
C LYS A 389 41.88 -6.75 5.96
N VAL A 390 40.92 -5.84 5.90
CA VAL A 390 40.60 -4.94 7.02
C VAL A 390 39.45 -5.48 7.88
N ALA A 391 38.81 -6.58 7.47
CA ALA A 391 37.67 -7.18 8.16
C ALA A 391 37.99 -7.58 9.61
N GLU A 392 39.14 -8.20 9.86
CA GLU A 392 39.56 -8.60 11.21
C GLU A 392 39.82 -7.37 12.10
N LYS A 393 40.45 -6.32 11.55
CA LYS A 393 40.69 -5.07 12.27
C LYS A 393 39.41 -4.29 12.53
N MET A 394 38.43 -4.32 11.63
CA MET A 394 37.11 -3.72 11.85
C MET A 394 36.32 -4.51 12.90
N GLY A 395 36.21 -5.83 12.74
CA GLY A 395 35.34 -6.67 13.57
C GLY A 395 33.86 -6.46 13.25
N ILE A 396 33.02 -7.46 13.58
CA ILE A 396 31.59 -7.40 13.24
C ILE A 396 30.82 -6.41 14.12
N ASP A 397 31.11 -6.33 15.42
CA ASP A 397 30.31 -5.49 16.32
C ASP A 397 30.56 -4.00 16.07
N ARG A 398 31.80 -3.56 15.85
CA ARG A 398 32.08 -2.17 15.42
C ARG A 398 31.46 -1.86 14.06
N LEU A 399 31.44 -2.83 13.14
CA LEU A 399 30.76 -2.68 11.86
C LEU A 399 29.25 -2.54 12.06
N HIS A 400 28.65 -3.37 12.92
CA HIS A 400 27.25 -3.31 13.29
C HIS A 400 26.89 -1.96 13.91
N ASP A 401 27.62 -1.53 14.93
CA ASP A 401 27.39 -0.26 15.64
C ASP A 401 27.45 0.92 14.67
N PHE A 402 28.45 0.96 13.79
CA PHE A 402 28.57 2.01 12.78
C PHE A 402 27.42 1.99 11.77
N LEU A 403 27.13 0.82 11.17
CA LEU A 403 26.09 0.70 10.14
C LEU A 403 24.67 0.93 10.72
N SER A 404 24.46 0.63 12.00
CA SER A 404 23.18 0.84 12.67
C SER A 404 22.76 2.31 12.73
N GLN A 405 23.73 3.24 12.80
CA GLN A 405 23.49 4.69 12.79
C GLN A 405 22.82 5.13 11.49
N PHE A 406 23.05 4.42 10.39
CA PHE A 406 22.45 4.67 9.07
C PHE A 406 21.11 3.96 8.87
N GLY A 407 20.44 3.52 9.95
CA GLY A 407 19.12 2.88 9.86
C GLY A 407 19.14 1.40 9.43
N MET A 408 20.31 0.81 9.15
CA MET A 408 20.37 -0.61 8.78
C MET A 408 19.87 -1.53 9.89
N GLY A 409 19.09 -2.55 9.51
CA GLY A 409 18.46 -3.47 10.45
C GLY A 409 17.24 -2.91 11.18
N ARG A 410 16.77 -1.72 10.78
CA ARG A 410 15.54 -1.07 11.28
C ARG A 410 14.62 -0.74 10.10
N SER A 411 13.33 -0.68 10.36
CA SER A 411 12.35 -0.15 9.40
C SER A 411 12.73 1.26 8.96
N SER A 412 12.52 1.59 7.69
CA SER A 412 12.72 2.93 7.16
C SER A 412 11.57 3.88 7.47
N GLY A 413 10.57 3.49 8.27
CA GLY A 413 9.53 4.44 8.69
C GLY A 413 8.69 5.05 7.56
N ILE A 414 8.83 4.55 6.32
CA ILE A 414 7.99 4.95 5.19
C ILE A 414 6.52 4.77 5.58
N ASP A 415 5.68 5.66 5.07
CA ASP A 415 4.25 5.75 5.33
C ASP A 415 3.41 4.64 4.64
N ILE A 416 3.87 3.39 4.78
CA ILE A 416 3.15 2.15 4.48
C ILE A 416 3.39 1.12 5.59
N HIS A 417 2.48 0.17 5.78
CA HIS A 417 2.64 -0.87 6.80
C HIS A 417 3.45 -2.09 6.31
N GLU A 418 3.50 -2.31 5.00
CA GLU A 418 4.14 -3.47 4.40
C GLU A 418 5.65 -3.25 4.22
N GLU A 419 6.39 -3.34 5.33
CA GLU A 419 7.85 -3.15 5.34
C GLU A 419 8.58 -4.24 6.13
N ARG A 420 9.80 -4.58 5.69
CA ARG A 420 10.76 -5.36 6.48
C ARG A 420 11.97 -4.50 6.90
N ALA A 421 12.49 -4.77 8.08
CA ALA A 421 13.65 -4.09 8.64
C ALA A 421 15.00 -4.57 8.08
N GLY A 422 15.02 -5.61 7.23
CA GLY A 422 16.26 -6.26 6.82
C GLY A 422 16.94 -6.97 7.99
N LEU A 423 18.25 -7.22 7.84
CA LEU A 423 19.05 -7.88 8.85
C LEU A 423 20.47 -7.30 8.90
N LEU A 424 20.84 -6.70 10.03
CA LEU A 424 22.20 -6.26 10.31
C LEU A 424 22.84 -7.22 11.33
N PRO A 425 23.77 -8.10 10.93
CA PRO A 425 24.31 -9.12 11.82
C PRO A 425 25.24 -8.54 12.90
N SER A 426 25.23 -9.17 14.07
CA SER A 426 26.16 -8.93 15.20
C SER A 426 26.50 -10.25 15.89
N THR A 427 27.49 -10.23 16.79
CA THR A 427 27.78 -11.40 17.64
C THR A 427 26.58 -11.79 18.51
N GLU A 428 25.87 -10.80 19.05
CA GLU A 428 24.66 -11.00 19.85
C GLU A 428 23.54 -11.64 19.04
N TRP A 429 23.25 -11.07 17.86
CA TRP A 429 22.22 -11.61 16.97
C TRP A 429 22.47 -13.08 16.64
N LYS A 430 23.70 -13.44 16.27
CA LYS A 430 24.02 -14.83 15.89
C LYS A 430 23.88 -15.79 17.07
N ARG A 431 24.29 -15.36 18.26
CA ARG A 431 24.11 -16.14 19.50
C ARG A 431 22.63 -16.37 19.79
N GLY A 432 21.79 -15.35 19.62
CA GLY A 432 20.34 -15.45 19.83
C GLY A 432 19.64 -16.32 18.77
N ALA A 433 19.97 -16.13 17.49
CA ALA A 433 19.30 -16.81 16.38
C ALA A 433 19.73 -18.28 16.22
N TYR A 434 21.01 -18.59 16.44
CA TYR A 434 21.58 -19.91 16.15
C TYR A 434 22.20 -20.62 17.36
N GLY A 435 22.32 -19.96 18.52
CA GLY A 435 23.04 -20.53 19.67
C GLY A 435 24.54 -20.73 19.44
N GLN A 436 25.11 -20.03 18.45
CA GLN A 436 26.50 -20.20 18.02
C GLN A 436 27.33 -18.93 18.22
N PRO A 437 28.64 -19.06 18.47
CA PRO A 437 29.55 -17.92 18.44
C PRO A 437 29.73 -17.38 17.02
N TRP A 438 30.18 -16.13 16.91
CA TRP A 438 30.62 -15.55 15.64
C TRP A 438 31.98 -16.09 15.23
N TYR A 439 32.13 -16.49 13.98
CA TYR A 439 33.38 -17.00 13.42
C TYR A 439 34.09 -15.90 12.61
N PRO A 440 35.43 -15.77 12.67
CA PRO A 440 36.16 -14.70 11.98
C PRO A 440 35.90 -14.61 10.47
N GLY A 441 35.68 -15.75 9.80
CA GLY A 441 35.34 -15.80 8.38
C GLY A 441 34.03 -15.10 8.01
N GLU A 442 33.10 -14.98 8.96
CA GLU A 442 31.82 -14.34 8.73
C GLU A 442 31.94 -12.83 8.64
N THR A 443 32.90 -12.22 9.36
CA THR A 443 33.19 -10.78 9.22
C THR A 443 33.76 -10.48 7.83
N VAL A 444 34.60 -11.37 7.29
CA VAL A 444 35.17 -11.24 5.93
C VAL A 444 34.08 -11.21 4.86
N ILE A 445 32.98 -11.92 5.08
CA ILE A 445 31.84 -11.93 4.17
C ILE A 445 30.90 -10.73 4.44
N ALA A 446 30.63 -10.43 5.70
CA ALA A 446 29.73 -9.34 6.10
C ALA A 446 30.25 -7.96 5.65
N ILE A 447 31.56 -7.72 5.68
CA ILE A 447 32.16 -6.42 5.31
C ILE A 447 31.96 -6.05 3.83
N ILE A 448 31.64 -7.02 2.97
CA ILE A 448 31.28 -6.77 1.56
C ILE A 448 29.77 -6.84 1.31
N GLY A 449 28.96 -6.84 2.36
CA GLY A 449 27.50 -6.87 2.29
C GLY A 449 26.90 -8.23 1.93
N GLN A 450 27.60 -9.32 2.24
CA GLN A 450 27.11 -10.69 2.04
C GLN A 450 26.96 -11.44 3.38
N GLY A 451 26.68 -12.74 3.32
CA GLY A 451 26.51 -13.58 4.49
C GLY A 451 25.12 -13.41 5.07
N TYR A 452 25.03 -13.01 6.33
CA TYR A 452 23.75 -12.80 7.00
C TYR A 452 23.14 -11.42 6.75
N MET A 453 23.87 -10.48 6.17
CA MET A 453 23.37 -9.11 5.97
C MET A 453 22.28 -9.07 4.89
N LEU A 454 21.14 -8.47 5.23
CA LEU A 454 20.01 -8.27 4.32
C LEU A 454 19.53 -6.82 4.39
N THR A 455 19.13 -6.27 3.25
CA THR A 455 18.58 -4.91 3.11
C THR A 455 17.42 -4.90 2.14
N THR A 456 16.49 -3.97 2.33
CA THR A 456 15.48 -3.67 1.33
C THR A 456 15.95 -2.64 0.32
N PRO A 457 15.38 -2.60 -0.90
CA PRO A 457 15.65 -1.52 -1.87
C PRO A 457 15.33 -0.13 -1.32
N MET A 458 14.28 0.01 -0.50
CA MET A 458 13.99 1.26 0.21
C MET A 458 15.14 1.68 1.13
N GLN A 459 15.62 0.76 1.99
CA GLN A 459 16.78 1.02 2.84
C GLN A 459 18.02 1.39 1.99
N LEU A 460 18.29 0.70 0.88
CA LEU A 460 19.42 1.04 0.01
C LEU A 460 19.32 2.46 -0.59
N ALA A 461 18.11 2.90 -0.96
CA ALA A 461 17.87 4.25 -1.47
C ALA A 461 18.06 5.30 -0.37
N GLU A 462 17.65 4.99 0.86
CA GLU A 462 17.86 5.84 2.02
C GLU A 462 19.35 5.95 2.38
N LEU A 463 20.07 4.83 2.41
CA LEU A 463 21.52 4.81 2.67
C LEU A 463 22.29 5.69 1.68
N VAL A 464 21.93 5.63 0.38
CA VAL A 464 22.59 6.48 -0.63
C VAL A 464 22.15 7.93 -0.52
N THR A 465 20.93 8.19 -0.01
CA THR A 465 20.44 9.53 0.31
C THR A 465 21.24 10.15 1.46
N LEU A 466 21.49 9.39 2.53
CA LEU A 466 22.34 9.83 3.65
C LEU A 466 23.77 10.16 3.17
N ILE A 467 24.34 9.37 2.27
CA ILE A 467 25.65 9.68 1.67
C ILE A 467 25.57 10.97 0.85
N ALA A 468 24.53 11.15 0.02
CA ALA A 468 24.33 12.35 -0.78
C ALA A 468 24.22 13.61 0.10
N ASN A 469 23.59 13.46 1.27
CA ASN A 469 23.36 14.50 2.27
C ASN A 469 24.49 14.67 3.28
N ARG A 470 25.58 13.90 3.17
CA ARG A 470 26.71 13.91 4.11
C ARG A 470 26.29 13.69 5.57
N GLY A 471 25.42 12.72 5.79
CA GLY A 471 24.96 12.30 7.12
C GLY A 471 23.69 13.00 7.62
N LYS A 472 23.19 14.03 6.91
CA LYS A 472 21.91 14.65 7.29
C LYS A 472 20.73 13.75 6.96
N HIS A 473 19.93 13.47 7.99
CA HIS A 473 18.80 12.57 7.87
C HIS A 473 17.62 13.24 7.17
N VAL A 474 16.94 12.47 6.32
CA VAL A 474 15.63 12.83 5.76
C VAL A 474 14.74 11.59 5.79
N GLU A 475 13.56 11.72 6.36
CA GLU A 475 12.60 10.61 6.45
C GLU A 475 11.99 10.30 5.08
N PRO A 476 12.03 9.04 4.61
CA PRO A 476 11.34 8.64 3.41
C PRO A 476 9.83 8.70 3.61
N ARG A 477 9.14 9.46 2.76
CA ARG A 477 7.67 9.59 2.79
C ARG A 477 7.06 9.72 1.41
N LEU A 478 5.90 9.10 1.21
CA LEU A 478 5.12 9.19 -0.01
C LEU A 478 4.23 10.43 0.01
N VAL A 479 3.56 10.74 1.12
CA VAL A 479 2.66 11.90 1.25
C VAL A 479 3.45 13.18 1.54
N LYS A 480 3.05 14.27 0.87
CA LYS A 480 3.71 15.58 0.95
C LYS A 480 3.27 16.39 2.16
N GLU A 481 1.97 16.34 2.47
CA GLU A 481 1.41 17.00 3.64
C GLU A 481 1.93 16.36 4.92
N ASP A 482 2.25 17.18 5.91
CA ASP A 482 2.34 16.71 7.27
C ASP A 482 0.92 16.51 7.82
N ILE A 483 0.65 15.32 8.35
CA ILE A 483 -0.66 14.94 8.89
C ILE A 483 -0.45 14.67 10.38
N PRO A 484 -0.71 15.67 11.26
CA PRO A 484 -0.38 15.60 12.68
C PRO A 484 -0.96 14.40 13.41
N GLU A 485 -2.09 13.87 12.94
CA GLU A 485 -2.76 12.70 13.50
C GLU A 485 -2.02 11.38 13.24
N LEU A 486 -1.08 11.36 12.29
CA LEU A 486 -0.26 10.23 11.91
C LEU A 486 1.21 10.61 12.07
N GLN A 487 1.72 10.52 13.30
CA GLN A 487 3.14 10.76 13.56
C GLN A 487 3.97 9.63 12.97
N SER A 488 4.92 9.98 12.10
CA SER A 488 5.97 9.06 11.71
C SER A 488 6.90 8.77 12.90
N PRO A 489 7.62 7.64 12.90
CA PRO A 489 8.62 7.35 13.92
C PRO A 489 9.66 8.48 14.02
N GLU A 490 10.09 8.85 15.22
CA GLU A 490 11.27 9.70 15.36
C GLU A 490 12.48 8.98 14.74
N TRP A 491 12.97 9.55 13.65
CA TRP A 491 14.20 9.11 13.00
C TRP A 491 15.44 9.56 13.78
N GLY A 492 16.55 8.85 13.56
CA GLY A 492 17.80 9.08 14.28
C GLY A 492 18.38 10.48 14.08
N GLU A 493 19.30 10.87 14.96
CA GLU A 493 20.05 12.13 14.85
C GLU A 493 20.93 12.16 13.58
N ASP A 494 21.27 13.36 13.13
CA ASP A 494 22.22 13.57 12.04
C ASP A 494 23.57 12.89 12.34
N ILE A 495 24.17 12.28 11.32
CA ILE A 495 25.44 11.55 11.45
C ILE A 495 26.60 12.51 11.24
N GLU A 496 27.33 12.81 12.31
CA GLU A 496 28.50 13.68 12.28
C GLU A 496 29.78 12.89 11.95
N LEU A 497 30.36 13.11 10.77
CA LEU A 497 31.68 12.59 10.35
C LEU A 497 32.53 13.71 9.74
N ASP A 498 33.85 13.50 9.65
CA ASP A 498 34.76 14.42 8.95
C ASP A 498 34.31 14.61 7.49
N ASP A 499 34.14 15.87 7.06
CA ASP A 499 33.82 16.25 5.69
C ASP A 499 34.79 15.69 4.64
N GLN A 500 36.05 15.46 5.02
CA GLN A 500 37.03 14.81 4.16
C GLN A 500 36.68 13.33 3.89
N HIS A 501 36.08 12.62 4.86
CA HIS A 501 35.64 11.24 4.67
C HIS A 501 34.49 11.16 3.68
N TRP A 502 33.48 12.03 3.84
CA TRP A 502 32.39 12.16 2.87
C TRP A 502 32.92 12.49 1.47
N GLY A 503 33.81 13.48 1.36
CA GLY A 503 34.40 13.89 0.08
C GLY A 503 35.17 12.77 -0.61
N LEU A 504 35.98 12.00 0.13
CA LEU A 504 36.75 10.88 -0.39
C LEU A 504 35.85 9.77 -0.95
N VAL A 505 34.80 9.41 -0.20
CA VAL A 505 33.88 8.32 -0.57
C VAL A 505 33.01 8.74 -1.75
N ILE A 506 32.47 9.96 -1.76
CA ILE A 506 31.67 10.49 -2.87
C ILE A 506 32.49 10.58 -4.16
N ASP A 507 33.73 11.08 -4.11
CA ASP A 507 34.64 11.09 -5.26
C ASP A 507 34.91 9.67 -5.79
N ALA A 508 35.11 8.70 -4.88
CA ALA A 508 35.30 7.32 -5.27
C ALA A 508 34.05 6.73 -5.95
N MET A 509 32.86 7.04 -5.44
CA MET A 509 31.58 6.66 -6.06
C MET A 509 31.35 7.35 -7.41
N GLU A 510 31.77 8.60 -7.58
CA GLU A 510 31.72 9.28 -8.88
C GLU A 510 32.61 8.56 -9.89
N LYS A 511 33.84 8.19 -9.50
CA LYS A 511 34.78 7.48 -10.36
C LYS A 511 34.32 6.06 -10.75
N VAL A 512 33.44 5.42 -9.99
CA VAL A 512 32.79 4.16 -10.41
C VAL A 512 32.06 4.35 -11.73
N VAL A 513 31.46 5.52 -11.94
CA VAL A 513 30.65 5.88 -13.11
C VAL A 513 31.47 6.62 -14.17
N SER A 514 32.31 7.58 -13.77
CA SER A 514 32.94 8.52 -14.70
C SER A 514 34.33 8.08 -15.21
N TYR A 515 35.03 7.19 -14.49
CA TYR A 515 36.40 6.81 -14.82
C TYR A 515 36.46 5.49 -15.60
N ASN A 516 37.33 5.39 -16.61
CA ASN A 516 37.38 4.24 -17.54
C ASN A 516 37.66 2.86 -16.90
N ARG A 517 38.18 2.83 -15.67
CA ARG A 517 38.40 1.61 -14.87
C ARG A 517 37.28 1.34 -13.85
N GLY A 518 36.34 2.26 -13.69
CA GLY A 518 35.17 2.13 -12.82
C GLY A 518 34.23 1.02 -13.30
N THR A 519 33.56 0.35 -12.35
CA THR A 519 32.72 -0.82 -12.68
C THR A 519 31.47 -0.47 -13.50
N ALA A 520 30.99 0.78 -13.44
CA ALA A 520 29.79 1.21 -14.17
C ALA A 520 30.09 2.00 -15.45
N TYR A 521 31.33 2.47 -15.65
CA TYR A 521 31.71 3.37 -16.74
C TYR A 521 31.32 2.88 -18.13
N TRP A 522 31.66 1.65 -18.47
CA TRP A 522 31.42 1.12 -19.81
C TRP A 522 29.93 0.96 -20.15
N ARG A 523 29.11 0.78 -19.12
CA ARG A 523 27.65 0.61 -19.22
C ARG A 523 26.94 1.96 -19.29
N ILE A 524 27.27 2.88 -18.38
CA ILE A 524 26.46 4.11 -18.18
C ILE A 524 27.26 5.41 -18.11
N GLY A 525 28.58 5.37 -18.01
CA GLY A 525 29.42 6.56 -17.83
C GLY A 525 29.63 7.38 -19.11
N ARG A 526 29.61 6.72 -20.28
CA ARG A 526 29.83 7.38 -21.57
C ARG A 526 28.66 8.30 -21.91
N GLY A 527 28.96 9.56 -22.26
CA GLY A 527 27.95 10.54 -22.67
C GLY A 527 27.06 11.07 -21.53
N LEU A 528 27.45 10.87 -20.28
CA LEU A 528 26.77 11.46 -19.11
C LEU A 528 26.88 12.99 -19.16
N LYS A 529 25.75 13.70 -18.92
CA LYS A 529 25.65 15.17 -19.00
C LYS A 529 25.67 15.88 -17.65
N TYR A 530 25.62 15.11 -16.57
CA TYR A 530 25.68 15.55 -15.19
C TYR A 530 26.67 14.67 -14.42
N ARG A 531 27.08 15.06 -13.23
CA ARG A 531 27.97 14.22 -12.40
C ARG A 531 27.12 13.25 -11.60
N MET A 532 27.44 11.96 -11.65
CA MET A 532 26.72 10.90 -10.93
C MET A 532 27.69 10.15 -10.04
N ALA A 533 27.36 10.03 -8.75
CA ALA A 533 28.02 9.11 -7.83
C ALA A 533 27.20 7.84 -7.73
N GLY A 534 27.83 6.67 -7.86
CA GLY A 534 27.10 5.41 -7.77
C GLY A 534 27.97 4.20 -7.43
N LYS A 535 27.32 3.08 -7.14
CA LYS A 535 27.98 1.83 -6.78
C LYS A 535 27.20 0.61 -7.26
N THR A 536 27.88 -0.26 -8.01
CA THR A 536 27.36 -1.56 -8.43
C THR A 536 27.43 -2.59 -7.30
N GLY A 537 26.45 -3.49 -7.25
CA GLY A 537 26.43 -4.68 -6.41
C GLY A 537 25.98 -5.92 -7.20
N THR A 538 26.47 -7.07 -6.76
CA THR A 538 26.08 -8.39 -7.28
C THR A 538 25.87 -9.30 -6.08
N ALA A 539 24.63 -9.70 -5.83
CA ALA A 539 24.29 -10.58 -4.72
C ALA A 539 24.17 -12.01 -5.23
N GLN A 540 24.97 -12.92 -4.65
CA GLN A 540 25.03 -14.31 -5.07
C GLN A 540 23.85 -15.08 -4.48
N VAL A 541 23.13 -15.80 -5.33
CA VAL A 541 22.00 -16.66 -4.91
C VAL A 541 22.49 -18.07 -4.56
N VAL A 542 23.51 -18.55 -5.27
CA VAL A 542 24.10 -19.88 -5.06
C VAL A 542 25.58 -19.79 -4.71
N SER A 543 26.04 -20.70 -3.86
CA SER A 543 27.46 -20.82 -3.50
C SER A 543 28.24 -21.48 -4.64
N ILE A 544 29.38 -20.89 -5.02
CA ILE A 544 30.26 -21.43 -6.07
C ILE A 544 31.33 -22.34 -5.43
N PRO A 545 31.46 -23.61 -5.85
CA PRO A 545 32.49 -24.52 -5.34
C PRO A 545 33.93 -24.00 -5.52
N GLN A 546 34.83 -24.43 -4.63
CA GLN A 546 36.25 -24.10 -4.74
C GLN A 546 36.87 -24.75 -5.98
N GLY A 547 37.15 -23.92 -6.98
CA GLY A 547 37.84 -24.30 -8.22
C GLY A 547 37.09 -23.86 -9.46
N GLU A 548 35.81 -23.54 -9.31
CA GLU A 548 34.90 -23.24 -10.41
C GLU A 548 34.74 -21.73 -10.64
N GLU A 549 34.27 -21.36 -11.83
CA GLU A 549 33.91 -19.98 -12.20
C GLU A 549 32.38 -19.85 -12.24
N TYR A 550 31.90 -18.66 -11.89
CA TYR A 550 30.48 -18.35 -12.06
C TYR A 550 30.14 -18.38 -13.55
N ASP A 551 29.09 -19.12 -13.91
CA ASP A 551 28.61 -19.22 -15.28
C ASP A 551 27.07 -19.15 -15.28
N ALA A 552 26.54 -17.97 -15.59
CA ALA A 552 25.10 -17.71 -15.62
C ALA A 552 24.35 -18.51 -16.69
N GLU A 553 25.04 -18.95 -17.76
CA GLU A 553 24.42 -19.73 -18.84
C GLU A 553 24.16 -21.18 -18.40
N LYS A 554 24.91 -21.66 -17.40
CA LYS A 554 24.75 -23.00 -16.82
C LYS A 554 23.75 -23.07 -15.66
N LEU A 555 23.33 -21.92 -15.12
CA LEU A 555 22.40 -21.83 -13.99
C LEU A 555 20.96 -21.61 -14.47
N LYS A 556 19.99 -22.14 -13.72
CA LYS A 556 18.58 -21.76 -13.91
C LYS A 556 18.46 -20.27 -13.64
N GLU A 557 17.49 -19.62 -14.28
CA GLU A 557 17.31 -18.16 -14.11
C GLU A 557 17.22 -17.78 -12.63
N PHE A 558 16.36 -18.41 -11.84
CA PHE A 558 16.20 -18.16 -10.40
C PHE A 558 17.44 -18.40 -9.54
N GLU A 559 18.46 -19.09 -10.07
CA GLU A 559 19.75 -19.35 -9.39
C GLU A 559 20.82 -18.32 -9.78
N ARG A 560 20.54 -17.42 -10.73
CA ARG A 560 21.45 -16.35 -11.13
C ARG A 560 21.53 -15.24 -10.09
N ASP A 561 22.63 -14.51 -10.10
CA ASP A 561 22.89 -13.43 -9.16
C ASP A 561 21.90 -12.26 -9.36
N HIS A 562 21.61 -11.54 -8.29
CA HIS A 562 20.87 -10.29 -8.38
C HIS A 562 21.82 -9.14 -8.73
N SER A 563 21.38 -8.24 -9.61
CA SER A 563 22.11 -7.00 -9.92
C SER A 563 21.55 -5.86 -9.10
N LEU A 564 22.43 -5.18 -8.37
CA LEU A 564 22.08 -4.01 -7.57
C LEU A 564 22.85 -2.79 -8.08
N PHE A 565 22.24 -1.61 -7.99
CA PHE A 565 22.92 -0.35 -8.23
C PHE A 565 22.30 0.73 -7.37
N VAL A 566 23.14 1.47 -6.64
CA VAL A 566 22.74 2.67 -5.90
C VAL A 566 23.45 3.87 -6.49
N ALA A 567 22.77 5.01 -6.55
CA ALA A 567 23.36 6.24 -7.06
C ALA A 567 22.64 7.48 -6.58
N PHE A 568 23.32 8.63 -6.64
CA PHE A 568 22.70 9.94 -6.57
C PHE A 568 23.31 10.90 -7.60
N ALA A 569 22.52 11.89 -7.99
CA ALA A 569 22.92 12.91 -8.96
C ALA A 569 22.07 14.19 -8.86
N PRO A 570 22.61 15.34 -9.31
CA PRO A 570 24.03 15.60 -9.54
C PRO A 570 24.88 15.50 -8.26
N VAL A 571 26.20 15.33 -8.38
CA VAL A 571 27.10 15.21 -7.21
C VAL A 571 27.17 16.52 -6.41
N GLU A 572 27.18 17.65 -7.09
CA GLU A 572 27.29 19.00 -6.49
C GLU A 572 26.02 19.50 -5.80
N ASP A 573 24.84 19.11 -6.29
CA ASP A 573 23.53 19.44 -5.71
C ASP A 573 22.61 18.24 -5.93
N PRO A 574 22.62 17.22 -5.04
CA PRO A 574 21.82 16.02 -5.22
C PRO A 574 20.32 16.33 -5.33
N GLN A 575 19.69 15.88 -6.42
CA GLN A 575 18.26 16.05 -6.68
C GLN A 575 17.49 14.74 -6.78
N ILE A 576 18.20 13.63 -6.95
CA ILE A 576 17.66 12.27 -6.95
C ILE A 576 18.71 11.33 -6.38
N ALA A 577 18.29 10.51 -5.42
CA ALA A 577 19.02 9.37 -4.90
C ALA A 577 18.17 8.12 -5.16
N MET A 578 18.78 7.01 -5.58
CA MET A 578 18.02 5.83 -5.96
C MET A 578 18.73 4.52 -5.68
N ALA A 579 17.93 3.48 -5.49
CA ALA A 579 18.35 2.09 -5.52
C ALA A 579 17.57 1.31 -6.58
N VAL A 580 18.28 0.48 -7.33
CA VAL A 580 17.71 -0.46 -8.29
C VAL A 580 18.18 -1.85 -7.94
N VAL A 581 17.23 -2.79 -7.82
CA VAL A 581 17.50 -4.21 -7.65
C VAL A 581 16.80 -4.97 -8.76
N LEU A 582 17.55 -5.78 -9.51
CA LEU A 582 17.01 -6.73 -10.48
C LEU A 582 17.30 -8.15 -10.01
N GLU A 583 16.24 -8.91 -9.77
CA GLU A 583 16.36 -10.31 -9.35
C GLU A 583 16.85 -11.14 -10.53
N ASN A 584 17.90 -11.91 -10.28
CA ASN A 584 18.41 -12.92 -11.21
C ASN A 584 18.80 -12.38 -12.60
N ASN A 585 19.03 -11.08 -12.69
CA ASN A 585 19.21 -10.36 -13.93
C ASN A 585 20.32 -9.32 -13.77
N ASN A 586 20.84 -8.85 -14.89
CA ASN A 586 21.88 -7.83 -14.96
C ASN A 586 21.31 -6.47 -15.37
N GLY A 587 22.09 -5.42 -15.15
CA GLY A 587 21.82 -4.11 -15.76
C GLY A 587 21.03 -3.14 -14.89
N ALA A 588 21.03 -3.32 -13.56
CA ALA A 588 20.48 -2.34 -12.63
C ALA A 588 21.04 -0.92 -12.85
N ALA A 589 22.33 -0.80 -13.20
CA ALA A 589 22.96 0.46 -13.54
C ALA A 589 22.32 1.13 -14.78
N ASN A 590 21.95 0.36 -15.81
CA ASN A 590 21.33 0.90 -17.03
C ASN A 590 19.93 1.44 -16.72
N VAL A 591 19.15 0.71 -15.92
CA VAL A 591 17.84 1.16 -15.43
C VAL A 591 17.99 2.48 -14.68
N ALA A 592 18.93 2.56 -13.74
CA ALA A 592 19.21 3.78 -13.00
C ALA A 592 19.60 4.95 -13.92
N ARG A 593 20.44 4.71 -14.94
CA ARG A 593 20.83 5.72 -15.90
C ARG A 593 19.65 6.26 -16.71
N GLU A 594 18.77 5.38 -17.19
CA GLU A 594 17.57 5.78 -17.95
C GLU A 594 16.62 6.62 -17.10
N VAL A 595 16.39 6.22 -15.84
CA VAL A 595 15.52 6.94 -14.90
C VAL A 595 16.11 8.30 -14.51
N MET A 596 17.41 8.37 -14.19
CA MET A 596 18.07 9.64 -13.87
C MET A 596 18.16 10.58 -15.08
N ASP A 597 18.38 10.06 -16.29
CA ASP A 597 18.35 10.87 -17.52
C ASP A 597 16.97 11.46 -17.76
N PHE A 598 15.91 10.66 -17.59
CA PHE A 598 14.54 11.12 -17.70
C PHE A 598 14.26 12.28 -16.73
N TYR A 599 14.72 12.18 -15.49
CA TYR A 599 14.48 13.20 -14.46
C TYR A 599 15.36 14.46 -14.62
N LEU A 600 16.64 14.31 -14.94
CA LEU A 600 17.63 15.39 -14.86
C LEU A 600 17.83 16.14 -16.18
N LEU A 601 17.80 15.47 -17.33
CA LEU A 601 18.11 16.12 -18.62
C LEU A 601 17.15 17.27 -18.95
N PRO A 602 15.81 17.16 -18.74
CA PRO A 602 14.91 18.28 -18.98
C PRO A 602 15.20 19.48 -18.07
N LYS A 603 15.60 19.24 -16.81
CA LYS A 603 15.94 20.29 -15.86
C LYS A 603 17.23 21.01 -16.22
N LEU A 604 18.25 20.27 -16.66
CA LEU A 604 19.51 20.84 -17.13
C LEU A 604 19.28 21.72 -18.36
N ALA A 605 18.48 21.26 -19.33
CA ALA A 605 18.15 22.04 -20.51
C ALA A 605 17.42 23.35 -20.17
N ARG A 606 16.47 23.32 -19.21
CA ARG A 606 15.78 24.53 -18.72
C ARG A 606 16.75 25.51 -18.05
N ALA A 607 17.62 25.01 -17.18
CA ALA A 607 18.61 25.83 -16.48
C ALA A 607 19.61 26.50 -17.46
N GLU A 608 20.01 25.80 -18.52
CA GLU A 608 20.85 26.37 -19.59
C GLU A 608 20.12 27.47 -20.37
N GLN A 609 18.85 27.28 -20.72
CA GLN A 609 18.02 28.28 -21.39
C GLN A 609 17.80 29.54 -20.54
N GLU A 610 17.57 29.38 -19.23
CA GLU A 610 17.43 30.49 -18.29
C GLU A 610 18.72 31.30 -18.15
N LYS A 611 19.88 30.62 -18.07
CA LYS A 611 21.20 31.28 -18.04
C LYS A 611 21.46 32.07 -19.32
N ALA A 612 21.22 31.46 -20.49
CA ALA A 612 21.39 32.14 -21.78
C ALA A 612 20.46 33.36 -21.91
N SER A 613 19.23 33.26 -21.41
CA SER A 613 18.27 34.37 -21.40
C SER A 613 18.71 35.50 -20.46
N ALA A 614 19.29 35.18 -19.30
CA ALA A 614 19.81 36.16 -18.35
C ALA A 614 21.05 36.90 -18.89
N GLU A 615 21.97 36.19 -19.56
CA GLU A 615 23.15 36.79 -20.21
C GLU A 615 22.76 37.72 -21.37
N ASN A 616 21.77 37.33 -22.18
CA ASN A 616 21.24 38.19 -23.25
C ASN A 616 20.60 39.47 -22.68
N LYS A 617 19.89 39.38 -21.56
CA LYS A 617 19.33 40.56 -20.87
C LYS A 617 20.40 41.49 -20.30
N ARG A 618 21.52 40.94 -19.81
CA ARG A 618 22.67 41.73 -19.31
C ARG A 618 23.49 42.38 -20.42
N THR A 619 23.50 41.78 -21.61
CA THR A 619 24.24 42.32 -22.78
C THR A 619 23.41 43.37 -23.53
N ALA A 620 22.09 43.37 -23.34
CA ALA A 620 21.18 44.36 -23.91
C ALA A 620 20.95 45.61 -23.02
N GLN A 621 21.47 45.60 -21.80
CA GLN A 621 21.53 46.76 -20.88
C GLN A 621 22.94 47.35 -20.92
#